data_AF-Q9UZP9-F1
#
_entry.id   AF-Q9UZP9-F1
#
_cell.length_a   1.000
_cell.length_b   1.000
_cell.length_c   1.000
_cell.angle_alpha   90.00
_cell.angle_beta   90.00
_cell.angle_gamma   90.00
#
_symmetry.space_group_name_H-M   'P 1'
#
loop_
_entity.id
_entity.type
_entity.pdbx_description
1 polymer ?
#
loop_
_entity_poly.entity_id
_entity_poly.type
_entity_poly.pdbx_seq_one_letter_code
_entity_poly.pdbx_strand_id
1 'polypeptide(L)'
;MNTVIDNIKFGETAIVLYPSNSYVRELLLNSALKYSRSNNVPILIDDNLDSLALVQRNLRVLGIDEDFRDVYVVKTGGKYNVGNVVARVPFHPDPRVYIQLYAEKTSSLKIDGYLNISLGIEDLFSSLTSPHEMYVLILSIQRFLGNTRRKAIYIINEDSLRTVPKEIKFELERLASTVIRASQDLEKVRITILKSTNIELIGKEFKFSMEGLLW
;
A
#
# COMPACT_ATOMS: atom_id res chain seq x y z
N MET A 1 -6.11 9.94 -10.37
CA MET A 1 -5.81 9.37 -9.03
C MET A 1 -6.34 10.23 -7.89
N ASN A 2 -6.14 11.56 -7.92
CA ASN A 2 -6.57 12.47 -6.84
C ASN A 2 -8.02 12.23 -6.41
N THR A 3 -8.95 12.15 -7.36
CA THR A 3 -10.36 11.83 -7.11
C THR A 3 -10.56 10.54 -6.31
N VAL A 4 -9.74 9.50 -6.51
CA VAL A 4 -9.83 8.25 -5.75
C VAL A 4 -9.32 8.45 -4.32
N ILE A 5 -8.16 9.09 -4.14
CA ILE A 5 -7.57 9.34 -2.81
C ILE A 5 -8.43 10.31 -1.99
N ASP A 6 -9.03 11.32 -2.61
CA ASP A 6 -9.93 12.28 -1.96
C ASP A 6 -11.17 11.61 -1.37
N ASN A 7 -11.64 10.54 -2.01
CA ASN A 7 -12.80 9.79 -1.53
C ASN A 7 -12.49 8.78 -0.43
N ILE A 8 -11.22 8.51 -0.15
CA ILE A 8 -10.80 7.71 1.00
C ILE A 8 -10.74 8.64 2.21
N LYS A 9 -11.53 8.34 3.25
CA LYS A 9 -11.59 9.16 4.47
C LYS A 9 -10.48 8.79 5.45
N PHE A 10 -10.15 9.72 6.34
CA PHE A 10 -9.33 9.40 7.51
C PHE A 10 -10.01 8.31 8.35
N GLY A 11 -9.26 7.31 8.82
CA GLY A 11 -9.83 6.11 9.44
C GLY A 11 -9.98 4.92 8.49
N GLU A 12 -9.96 5.15 7.18
CA GLU A 12 -10.16 4.09 6.21
C GLU A 12 -8.90 3.28 5.90
N THR A 13 -9.15 2.05 5.47
CA THR A 13 -8.17 1.13 4.92
C THR A 13 -8.64 0.74 3.52
N ALA A 14 -7.98 1.29 2.51
CA ALA A 14 -8.15 0.91 1.13
C ALA A 14 -7.17 -0.19 0.74
N ILE A 15 -7.63 -1.16 -0.03
CA ILE A 15 -6.77 -2.15 -0.69
C ILE A 15 -6.86 -1.94 -2.20
N VAL A 16 -5.71 -1.84 -2.85
CA VAL A 16 -5.57 -1.79 -4.30
C VAL A 16 -4.90 -3.07 -4.77
N LEU A 17 -5.66 -3.89 -5.48
CA LEU A 17 -5.19 -5.12 -6.09
C LEU A 17 -4.69 -4.82 -7.51
N TYR A 18 -3.48 -5.27 -7.85
CA TYR A 18 -2.90 -5.09 -9.18
C TYR A 18 -2.22 -6.38 -9.69
N PRO A 19 -2.13 -6.60 -11.02
CA PRO A 19 -1.47 -7.79 -11.58
C PRO A 19 0.06 -7.63 -11.62
N SER A 20 0.79 -8.75 -11.53
CA SER A 20 2.27 -8.76 -11.51
C SER A 20 2.90 -8.14 -12.76
N ASN A 21 2.28 -8.37 -13.93
CA ASN A 21 2.78 -7.90 -15.23
C ASN A 21 2.30 -6.48 -15.55
N SER A 22 2.48 -5.55 -14.62
CA SER A 22 2.08 -4.15 -14.81
C SER A 22 2.97 -3.19 -14.01
N TYR A 23 2.98 -1.92 -14.42
CA TYR A 23 3.58 -0.80 -13.70
C TYR A 23 2.57 -0.07 -12.80
N VAL A 24 1.42 -0.70 -12.51
CA VAL A 24 0.36 -0.09 -11.71
C VAL A 24 0.90 0.34 -10.35
N ARG A 25 1.65 -0.51 -9.65
CA ARG A 25 2.20 -0.16 -8.33
C ARG A 25 3.05 1.11 -8.37
N GLU A 26 3.95 1.20 -9.34
CA GLU A 26 4.84 2.33 -9.56
C GLU A 26 4.04 3.61 -9.87
N LEU A 27 3.10 3.53 -10.82
CA LEU A 27 2.27 4.66 -11.24
C LEU A 27 1.32 5.15 -10.13
N LEU A 28 0.75 4.22 -9.36
CA LEU A 28 -0.09 4.53 -8.20
C LEU A 28 0.72 5.24 -7.11
N LEU A 29 1.93 4.74 -6.80
CA LEU A 29 2.79 5.38 -5.81
C LEU A 29 3.21 6.78 -6.28
N ASN A 30 3.65 6.93 -7.53
CA ASN A 30 3.98 8.23 -8.11
C ASN A 30 2.81 9.23 -8.01
N SER A 31 1.61 8.75 -8.31
CA SER A 31 0.39 9.56 -8.19
C SER A 31 0.08 9.95 -6.73
N ALA A 32 0.30 9.04 -5.78
CA ALA A 32 0.13 9.31 -4.36
C ALA A 32 1.14 10.35 -3.84
N LEU A 33 2.39 10.33 -4.31
CA LEU A 33 3.41 11.33 -3.99
C LEU A 33 3.00 12.72 -4.52
N LYS A 34 2.57 12.80 -5.77
CA LYS A 34 2.06 14.05 -6.36
C LYS A 34 0.87 14.60 -5.60
N TYR A 35 -0.07 13.73 -5.21
CA TYR A 35 -1.21 14.10 -4.37
C TYR A 35 -0.75 14.66 -3.01
N SER A 36 0.14 13.94 -2.33
CA SER A 36 0.72 14.33 -1.05
C SER A 36 1.35 15.72 -1.10
N ARG A 37 2.22 15.96 -2.09
CA ARG A 37 2.90 17.24 -2.31
C ARG A 37 1.93 18.37 -2.64
N SER A 38 0.97 18.13 -3.54
CA SER A 38 0.02 19.15 -3.99
C SER A 38 -0.97 19.57 -2.91
N ASN A 39 -1.28 18.68 -1.96
CA ASN A 39 -2.24 18.94 -0.88
C ASN A 39 -1.58 19.17 0.48
N ASN A 40 -0.25 19.20 0.53
CA ASN A 40 0.53 19.31 1.77
C ASN A 40 0.13 18.26 2.84
N VAL A 41 -0.12 17.03 2.38
CA VAL A 41 -0.46 15.88 3.23
C VAL A 41 0.79 15.03 3.40
N PRO A 42 1.33 14.83 4.62
CA PRO A 42 2.50 13.98 4.82
C PRO A 42 2.24 12.55 4.32
N ILE A 43 3.28 11.89 3.84
CA ILE A 43 3.20 10.49 3.39
C ILE A 43 4.14 9.60 4.20
N LEU A 44 3.62 8.48 4.68
CA LEU A 44 4.37 7.42 5.34
C LEU A 44 4.24 6.12 4.55
N ILE A 45 5.37 5.57 4.12
CA ILE A 45 5.43 4.29 3.41
C ILE A 45 5.85 3.19 4.38
N ASP A 46 5.04 2.15 4.50
CA ASP A 46 5.46 0.86 5.06
C ASP A 46 6.16 0.07 3.93
N ASP A 47 7.49 0.05 3.98
CA ASP A 47 8.36 -0.65 3.01
C ASP A 47 8.68 -2.05 3.53
N ASN A 48 7.91 -3.04 3.08
CA ASN A 48 8.16 -4.44 3.42
C ASN A 48 9.10 -5.07 2.39
N LEU A 49 10.21 -5.64 2.89
CA LEU A 49 11.16 -6.46 2.13
C LEU A 49 11.73 -5.79 0.85
N ASP A 50 12.10 -4.51 0.96
CA ASP A 50 12.68 -3.69 -0.14
C ASP A 50 11.73 -3.39 -1.31
N SER A 51 10.42 -3.49 -1.10
CA SER A 51 9.42 -3.17 -2.11
C SER A 51 9.54 -1.73 -2.64
N LEU A 52 9.84 -0.76 -1.79
CA LEU A 52 10.02 0.64 -2.20
C LEU A 52 11.27 0.81 -3.09
N ALA A 53 12.35 0.08 -2.82
CA ALA A 53 13.55 0.12 -3.64
C ALA A 53 13.32 -0.48 -5.03
N LEU A 54 12.50 -1.53 -5.13
CA LEU A 54 12.07 -2.05 -6.42
C LEU A 54 11.24 -1.01 -7.20
N VAL A 55 10.29 -0.35 -6.53
CA VAL A 55 9.48 0.71 -7.14
C VAL A 55 10.36 1.86 -7.66
N GLN A 56 11.29 2.36 -6.85
CA GLN A 56 12.20 3.44 -7.27
C GLN A 56 13.00 3.06 -8.52
N ARG A 57 13.53 1.83 -8.58
CA ARG A 57 14.28 1.34 -9.75
C ARG A 57 13.39 1.26 -10.99
N ASN A 58 12.17 0.75 -10.84
CA ASN A 58 11.23 0.64 -11.94
C ASN A 58 10.79 2.03 -12.44
N LEU A 59 10.53 2.99 -11.54
CA LEU A 59 10.26 4.38 -11.92
C LEU A 59 11.41 4.98 -12.74
N ARG A 60 12.66 4.74 -12.32
CA ARG A 60 13.83 5.19 -13.08
C ARG A 60 13.91 4.57 -14.48
N VAL A 61 13.59 3.28 -14.61
CA VAL A 61 13.49 2.62 -15.92
C VAL A 61 12.40 3.25 -16.80
N LEU A 62 11.31 3.73 -16.20
CA LEU A 62 10.25 4.49 -16.86
C LEU A 62 10.61 5.96 -17.12
N GLY A 63 11.84 6.39 -16.82
CA GLY A 63 12.30 7.77 -17.01
C GLY A 63 11.89 8.75 -15.91
N ILE A 64 11.38 8.26 -14.77
CA ILE A 64 11.04 9.08 -13.60
C ILE A 64 12.12 8.91 -12.53
N ASP A 65 12.88 9.96 -12.26
CA ASP A 65 13.82 9.98 -11.15
C ASP A 65 13.15 10.55 -9.89
N GLU A 66 12.55 9.66 -9.10
CA GLU A 66 11.93 9.99 -7.81
C GLU A 66 12.90 9.63 -6.67
N ASP A 67 13.26 10.62 -5.87
CA ASP A 67 14.26 10.49 -4.81
C ASP A 67 13.67 10.15 -3.42
N PHE A 68 12.35 10.26 -3.27
CA PHE A 68 11.59 9.95 -2.05
C PHE A 68 12.05 10.71 -0.80
N ARG A 69 12.82 11.81 -0.92
CA ARG A 69 13.47 12.48 0.22
C ARG A 69 12.47 13.06 1.24
N ASP A 70 11.29 13.44 0.78
CA ASP A 70 10.20 14.02 1.56
C ASP A 70 9.26 12.96 2.18
N VAL A 71 9.54 11.67 1.96
CA VAL A 71 8.69 10.56 2.39
C VAL A 71 9.22 9.93 3.68
N TYR A 72 8.36 9.81 4.69
CA TYR A 72 8.66 9.01 5.88
C TYR A 72 8.55 7.53 5.54
N VAL A 73 9.52 6.72 5.99
CA VAL A 73 9.55 5.28 5.71
C VAL A 73 9.68 4.48 6.99
N VAL A 74 8.75 3.55 7.20
CA VAL A 74 8.86 2.46 8.17
C VAL A 74 9.32 1.24 7.39
N LYS A 75 10.53 0.78 7.67
CA LYS A 75 11.14 -0.31 6.91
C LYS A 75 11.05 -1.64 7.66
N THR A 76 10.46 -2.65 7.04
CA THR A 76 10.41 -4.02 7.56
C THR A 76 11.39 -4.91 6.81
N GLY A 77 12.44 -5.37 7.50
CA GLY A 77 13.51 -6.15 6.87
C GLY A 77 14.23 -5.38 5.75
N GLY A 78 14.64 -6.09 4.70
CA GLY A 78 15.30 -5.49 3.53
C GLY A 78 16.70 -4.91 3.80
N LYS A 79 17.39 -4.54 2.71
CA LYS A 79 18.76 -4.02 2.71
C LYS A 79 18.86 -2.60 2.16
N TYR A 80 17.96 -2.17 1.29
CA TYR A 80 18.09 -0.92 0.54
C TYR A 80 17.33 0.22 1.23
N ASN A 81 18.00 1.35 1.45
CA ASN A 81 17.39 2.52 2.07
C ASN A 81 16.91 3.48 0.98
N VAL A 82 15.61 3.74 0.97
CA VAL A 82 14.95 4.71 0.09
C VAL A 82 14.06 5.59 0.94
N GLY A 83 14.07 6.90 0.68
CA GLY A 83 13.38 7.91 1.48
C GLY A 83 13.94 8.10 2.89
N ASN A 84 13.20 8.83 3.73
CA ASN A 84 13.57 9.11 5.11
C ASN A 84 13.13 7.97 6.04
N VAL A 85 14.01 7.00 6.26
CA VAL A 85 13.74 5.85 7.14
C VAL A 85 13.66 6.29 8.61
N VAL A 86 12.45 6.48 9.11
CA VAL A 86 12.16 6.92 10.49
C VAL A 86 12.05 5.77 11.49
N ALA A 87 11.80 4.55 11.02
CA ALA A 87 11.78 3.36 11.85
C ALA A 87 12.26 2.14 11.06
N ARG A 88 12.96 1.23 11.77
CA ARG A 88 13.33 -0.09 11.25
C ARG A 88 12.74 -1.16 12.14
N VAL A 89 11.92 -2.00 11.52
CA VAL A 89 11.30 -3.18 12.11
C VAL A 89 12.06 -4.39 11.58
N PRO A 90 12.76 -5.16 12.44
CA PRO A 90 13.39 -6.38 11.99
C PRO A 90 12.29 -7.38 11.57
N PHE A 91 12.49 -8.03 10.43
CA PHE A 91 11.60 -9.11 10.01
C PHE A 91 11.71 -10.26 11.00
N HIS A 92 10.57 -10.86 11.33
CA HIS A 92 10.48 -12.03 12.18
C HIS A 92 9.43 -13.01 11.63
N PRO A 93 9.72 -14.32 11.55
CA PRO A 93 8.81 -15.30 10.96
C PRO A 93 7.55 -15.52 11.80
N ASP A 94 7.62 -15.34 13.12
CA ASP A 94 6.43 -15.30 13.98
C ASP A 94 5.72 -13.94 13.83
N PRO A 95 4.48 -13.89 13.31
CA PRO A 95 3.76 -12.65 13.08
C PRO A 95 3.46 -11.91 14.38
N ARG A 96 3.32 -12.59 15.52
CA ARG A 96 3.05 -11.95 16.82
C ARG A 96 4.22 -11.09 17.26
N VAL A 97 5.43 -11.61 17.09
CA VAL A 97 6.68 -10.91 17.39
C VAL A 97 6.86 -9.75 16.41
N TYR A 98 6.62 -9.97 15.12
CA TYR A 98 6.64 -8.89 14.12
C TYR A 98 5.69 -7.75 14.48
N ILE A 99 4.43 -8.06 14.81
CA ILE A 99 3.40 -7.06 15.17
C ILE A 99 3.83 -6.26 16.41
N GLN A 100 4.38 -6.95 17.42
CA GLN A 100 4.90 -6.29 18.62
C GLN A 100 6.05 -5.33 18.28
N LEU A 101 7.03 -5.79 17.53
CA LEU A 101 8.17 -4.98 17.10
C LEU A 101 7.73 -3.78 16.26
N TYR A 102 6.77 -3.97 15.35
CA TYR A 102 6.20 -2.89 14.56
C TYR A 102 5.56 -1.83 15.48
N ALA A 103 4.73 -2.24 16.42
CA ALA A 103 4.09 -1.33 17.37
C ALA A 103 5.11 -0.58 18.24
N GLU A 104 6.12 -1.28 18.77
CA GLU A 104 7.19 -0.67 19.57
C GLU A 104 7.95 0.40 18.78
N LYS A 105 8.37 0.08 17.56
CA LYS A 105 9.19 0.98 16.71
C LYS A 105 8.40 2.15 16.14
N THR A 106 7.08 2.02 15.97
CA THR A 106 6.23 3.07 15.39
C THR A 106 5.48 3.90 16.43
N SER A 107 5.37 3.44 17.68
CA SER A 107 4.62 4.11 18.75
C SER A 107 5.03 5.57 19.00
N SER A 108 6.29 5.92 18.77
CA SER A 108 6.84 7.26 19.00
C SER A 108 6.66 8.21 17.81
N LEU A 109 6.18 7.72 16.66
CA LEU A 109 6.00 8.54 15.46
C LEU A 109 4.86 9.54 15.65
N LYS A 110 5.22 10.83 15.70
CA LYS A 110 4.30 11.97 15.84
C LYS A 110 3.92 12.52 14.46
N ILE A 111 3.29 11.68 13.65
CA ILE A 111 2.77 12.04 12.33
C ILE A 111 1.24 11.94 12.39
N ASP A 112 0.52 13.00 12.02
CA ASP A 112 -0.94 13.03 12.01
C ASP A 112 -1.45 13.55 10.67
N GLY A 113 -2.71 13.24 10.35
CA GLY A 113 -3.33 13.66 9.10
C GLY A 113 -2.57 13.20 7.85
N TYR A 114 -2.03 11.98 7.86
CA TYR A 114 -1.11 11.51 6.81
C TYR A 114 -1.71 10.45 5.89
N LEU A 115 -1.15 10.36 4.68
CA LEU A 115 -1.37 9.26 3.76
C LEU A 115 -0.41 8.12 4.09
N ASN A 116 -0.93 6.92 4.33
CA ASN A 116 -0.12 5.75 4.63
C ASN A 116 -0.20 4.78 3.46
N ILE A 117 0.92 4.49 2.81
CA ILE A 117 1.01 3.53 1.72
C ILE A 117 1.76 2.30 2.21
N SER A 118 1.16 1.12 2.13
CA SER A 118 1.85 -0.13 2.43
C SER A 118 2.20 -0.86 1.13
N LEU A 119 3.47 -1.24 1.01
CA LEU A 119 4.02 -1.97 -0.15
C LEU A 119 4.61 -3.31 0.32
N GLY A 120 4.41 -4.39 -0.45
CA GLY A 120 5.05 -5.69 -0.19
C GLY A 120 4.47 -6.49 0.98
N ILE A 121 3.24 -6.17 1.40
CA ILE A 121 2.60 -6.91 2.50
C ILE A 121 2.31 -8.36 2.09
N GLU A 122 2.07 -8.61 0.79
CA GLU A 122 1.92 -9.93 0.18
C GLU A 122 3.10 -10.84 0.48
N ASP A 123 4.32 -10.32 0.48
CA ASP A 123 5.53 -11.10 0.70
C ASP A 123 5.65 -11.51 2.17
N LEU A 124 5.12 -10.70 3.10
CA LEU A 124 4.97 -11.11 4.50
C LEU A 124 3.98 -12.28 4.61
N PHE A 125 2.83 -12.22 3.93
CA PHE A 125 1.88 -13.34 3.91
C PHE A 125 2.48 -14.62 3.33
N SER A 126 3.22 -14.52 2.22
CA SER A 126 3.88 -15.66 1.60
C SER A 126 4.98 -16.29 2.47
N SER A 127 5.51 -15.56 3.46
CA SER A 127 6.47 -16.10 4.42
C SER A 127 5.85 -16.90 5.57
N LEU A 128 4.53 -16.84 5.74
CA LEU A 128 3.80 -17.52 6.80
C LEU A 128 3.35 -18.91 6.33
N THR A 129 3.34 -19.88 7.25
CA THR A 129 3.13 -21.29 6.90
C THR A 129 1.79 -21.84 7.35
N SER A 130 1.14 -21.20 8.33
CA SER A 130 -0.15 -21.65 8.85
C SER A 130 -1.28 -20.64 8.62
N PRO A 131 -2.53 -21.10 8.40
CA PRO A 131 -3.70 -20.22 8.34
C PRO A 131 -3.87 -19.35 9.59
N HIS A 132 -3.48 -19.87 10.77
CA HIS A 132 -3.54 -19.13 12.02
C HIS A 132 -2.59 -17.92 12.01
N GLU A 133 -1.33 -18.11 11.61
CA GLU A 133 -0.35 -17.04 11.50
C GLU A 133 -0.81 -15.94 10.53
N MET A 134 -1.32 -16.34 9.37
CA MET A 134 -1.85 -15.38 8.39
C MET A 134 -3.06 -14.61 8.95
N TYR A 135 -3.94 -15.29 9.69
CA TYR A 135 -5.08 -14.63 10.33
C TYR A 135 -4.64 -13.65 11.43
N VAL A 136 -3.58 -13.96 12.19
CA VAL A 136 -2.99 -13.02 13.15
C VAL A 136 -2.51 -11.74 12.45
N LEU A 137 -1.85 -11.86 11.28
CA LEU A 137 -1.43 -10.70 10.50
C LEU A 137 -2.63 -9.91 9.96
N ILE A 138 -3.67 -10.58 9.45
CA ILE A 138 -4.95 -9.98 9.03
C ILE A 138 -5.59 -9.17 10.16
N LEU A 139 -5.70 -9.75 11.36
CA LEU A 139 -6.25 -9.07 12.53
C LEU A 139 -5.41 -7.86 12.94
N SER A 140 -4.09 -7.90 12.74
CA SER A 140 -3.25 -6.74 13.00
C SER A 140 -3.55 -5.56 12.08
N ILE A 141 -3.85 -5.82 10.79
CA ILE A 141 -4.31 -4.81 9.84
C ILE A 141 -5.66 -4.26 10.28
N GLN A 142 -6.59 -5.14 10.69
CA GLN A 142 -7.91 -4.73 11.18
C GLN A 142 -7.85 -3.75 12.35
N ARG A 143 -6.88 -3.89 13.27
CA ARG A 143 -6.74 -2.99 14.44
C ARG A 143 -6.50 -1.53 14.07
N PHE A 144 -6.03 -1.27 12.86
CA PHE A 144 -5.83 0.07 12.35
C PHE A 144 -7.14 0.69 11.80
N LEU A 145 -8.14 -0.11 11.42
CA LEU A 145 -9.40 0.42 10.91
C LEU A 145 -10.05 1.37 11.93
N GLY A 146 -10.44 2.56 11.46
CA GLY A 146 -11.04 3.61 12.29
C GLY A 146 -10.05 4.58 12.95
N ASN A 147 -8.73 4.33 12.90
CA ASN A 147 -7.77 5.31 13.41
C ASN A 147 -7.72 6.53 12.47
N THR A 148 -8.13 7.69 12.95
CA THR A 148 -8.31 8.88 12.11
C THR A 148 -7.01 9.63 11.78
N ARG A 149 -5.85 9.15 12.26
CA ARG A 149 -4.55 9.75 11.94
C ARG A 149 -4.07 9.43 10.51
N ARG A 150 -4.55 8.33 9.91
CA ARG A 150 -4.21 7.89 8.54
C ARG A 150 -5.39 7.98 7.58
N LYS A 151 -5.08 8.14 6.30
CA LYS A 151 -5.73 7.41 5.20
C LYS A 151 -4.81 6.26 4.76
N ALA A 152 -5.19 5.00 4.93
CA ALA A 152 -4.31 3.87 4.58
C ALA A 152 -4.64 3.27 3.22
N ILE A 153 -3.63 2.98 2.40
CA ILE A 153 -3.72 2.33 1.10
C ILE A 153 -2.69 1.22 1.01
N TYR A 154 -3.15 -0.03 0.96
CA TYR A 154 -2.30 -1.19 0.72
C TYR A 154 -2.30 -1.48 -0.78
N ILE A 155 -1.14 -1.40 -1.42
CA ILE A 155 -0.99 -1.73 -2.84
C ILE A 155 -0.43 -3.14 -2.92
N ILE A 156 -1.27 -4.10 -3.32
CA ILE A 156 -1.01 -5.54 -3.18
C ILE A 156 -1.04 -6.22 -4.54
N ASN A 157 0.01 -6.99 -4.84
CA ASN A 157 0.04 -7.83 -6.02
C ASN A 157 -0.98 -8.99 -5.90
N GLU A 158 -2.03 -8.95 -6.72
CA GLU A 158 -3.11 -9.92 -6.73
C GLU A 158 -2.63 -11.32 -7.13
N ASP A 159 -1.60 -11.42 -7.98
CA ASP A 159 -1.04 -12.71 -8.40
C ASP A 159 -0.18 -13.32 -7.28
N SER A 160 0.54 -12.51 -6.50
CA SER A 160 1.29 -13.01 -5.33
C SER A 160 0.35 -13.63 -4.29
N LEU A 161 -0.86 -13.09 -4.12
CA LEU A 161 -1.86 -13.67 -3.23
C LEU A 161 -2.38 -15.04 -3.69
N ARG A 162 -2.08 -15.51 -4.91
CA ARG A 162 -2.41 -16.88 -5.35
C ARG A 162 -1.48 -17.93 -4.76
N THR A 163 -0.34 -17.51 -4.18
CA THR A 163 0.62 -18.39 -3.51
C THR A 163 0.20 -18.73 -2.08
N VAL A 164 -0.77 -18.01 -1.53
CA VAL A 164 -1.34 -18.23 -0.19
C VAL A 164 -2.78 -18.76 -0.31
N PRO A 165 -3.37 -19.30 0.76
CA PRO A 165 -4.77 -19.73 0.75
C PRO A 165 -5.71 -18.62 0.28
N LYS A 166 -6.71 -18.96 -0.55
CA LYS A 166 -7.61 -17.99 -1.20
C LYS A 166 -8.40 -17.16 -0.18
N GLU A 167 -8.62 -17.73 1.00
CA GLU A 167 -9.27 -17.12 2.15
C GLU A 167 -8.55 -15.84 2.60
N ILE A 168 -7.24 -15.74 2.42
CA ILE A 168 -6.47 -14.54 2.78
C ILE A 168 -6.93 -13.33 1.97
N LYS A 169 -7.11 -13.51 0.65
CA LYS A 169 -7.63 -12.46 -0.20
C LYS A 169 -9.05 -12.05 0.22
N PHE A 170 -9.92 -13.02 0.49
CA PHE A 170 -11.29 -12.74 0.92
C PHE A 170 -11.34 -11.98 2.25
N GLU A 171 -10.50 -12.34 3.22
CA GLU A 171 -10.42 -11.64 4.50
C GLU A 171 -9.87 -10.22 4.34
N LEU A 172 -8.87 -10.01 3.50
CA LEU A 172 -8.37 -8.68 3.17
C LEU A 172 -9.47 -7.79 2.55
N GLU A 173 -10.19 -8.30 1.54
CA GLU A 173 -11.32 -7.60 0.92
C GLU A 173 -12.49 -7.35 1.90
N ARG A 174 -12.73 -8.29 2.83
CA ARG A 174 -13.75 -8.16 3.89
C ARG A 174 -13.40 -7.03 4.85
N LEU A 175 -12.15 -6.93 5.27
CA LEU A 175 -11.68 -5.93 6.24
C LEU A 175 -11.54 -4.53 5.66
N ALA A 176 -11.09 -4.42 4.41
CA ALA A 176 -10.90 -3.13 3.76
C ALA A 176 -12.22 -2.34 3.70
N SER A 177 -12.20 -1.05 4.03
CA SER A 177 -13.38 -0.19 3.85
C SER A 177 -13.60 0.16 2.37
N THR A 178 -12.51 0.18 1.60
CA THR A 178 -12.50 0.42 0.17
C THR A 178 -11.65 -0.66 -0.53
N VAL A 179 -12.18 -1.29 -1.58
CA VAL A 179 -11.47 -2.28 -2.40
C VAL A 179 -11.45 -1.78 -3.82
N ILE A 180 -10.25 -1.72 -4.38
CA ILE A 180 -9.97 -1.21 -5.71
C ILE A 180 -9.24 -2.32 -6.46
N ARG A 181 -9.70 -2.65 -7.67
CA ARG A 181 -8.93 -3.48 -8.59
C ARG A 181 -8.40 -2.59 -9.70
N ALA A 182 -7.09 -2.60 -9.86
CA ALA A 182 -6.40 -1.91 -10.92
C ALA A 182 -5.89 -2.92 -11.95
N SER A 183 -5.96 -2.54 -13.21
CA SER A 183 -5.36 -3.28 -14.32
C SER A 183 -4.69 -2.31 -15.28
N GLN A 184 -3.83 -2.84 -16.12
CA GLN A 184 -3.14 -2.07 -17.13
C GLN A 184 -3.31 -2.76 -18.48
N ASP A 185 -3.65 -1.96 -19.49
CA ASP A 185 -3.48 -2.31 -20.90
C ASP A 185 -2.28 -1.54 -21.49
N LEU A 186 -2.07 -1.61 -22.80
CA LEU A 186 -0.88 -1.03 -23.44
C LEU A 186 -0.70 0.48 -23.20
N GLU A 187 -1.80 1.22 -22.99
CA GLU A 187 -1.77 2.68 -22.91
C GLU A 187 -2.38 3.23 -21.62
N LYS A 188 -3.21 2.43 -20.93
CA LYS A 188 -4.08 2.92 -19.87
C LYS A 188 -4.00 2.05 -18.62
N VAL A 189 -4.04 2.75 -17.49
CA VAL A 189 -4.36 2.16 -16.19
C VAL A 189 -5.86 2.30 -15.97
N ARG A 190 -6.51 1.18 -15.71
CA ARG A 190 -7.92 1.09 -15.39
C ARG A 190 -8.09 0.78 -13.91
N ILE A 191 -8.95 1.53 -13.26
CA ILE A 191 -9.22 1.42 -11.84
C ILE A 191 -10.71 1.20 -11.64
N THR A 192 -11.08 0.07 -11.05
CA THR A 192 -12.46 -0.29 -10.74
C THR A 192 -12.65 -0.32 -9.23
N ILE A 193 -13.64 0.42 -8.73
CA ILE A 193 -13.97 0.44 -7.31
C ILE A 193 -14.98 -0.69 -7.02
N LEU A 194 -14.55 -1.71 -6.29
CA LEU A 194 -15.37 -2.88 -5.96
C LEU A 194 -16.14 -2.71 -4.64
N LYS A 195 -15.56 -1.96 -3.71
CA LYS A 195 -16.12 -1.65 -2.39
C LYS A 195 -15.68 -0.25 -2.00
N SER A 196 -16.53 0.52 -1.34
CA SER A 196 -16.22 1.90 -0.92
C SER A 196 -17.20 2.35 0.17
N THR A 197 -16.75 3.26 1.05
CA THR A 197 -17.65 3.98 1.97
C THR A 197 -18.46 5.06 1.24
N ASN A 198 -17.99 5.54 0.09
CA ASN A 198 -18.78 6.33 -0.84
C ASN A 198 -19.49 5.40 -1.83
N ILE A 199 -20.79 5.18 -1.59
CA ILE A 199 -21.64 4.27 -2.37
C ILE A 199 -21.68 4.67 -3.85
N GLU A 200 -21.62 5.97 -4.16
CA GLU A 200 -21.67 6.46 -5.54
C GLU A 200 -20.45 6.03 -6.37
N LEU A 201 -19.37 5.57 -5.73
CA LEU A 201 -18.19 5.08 -6.43
C LEU A 201 -18.25 3.59 -6.73
N ILE A 202 -19.12 2.82 -6.07
CA ILE A 202 -19.15 1.37 -6.22
C ILE A 202 -19.50 1.02 -7.68
N GLY A 203 -18.67 0.17 -8.30
CA GLY A 203 -18.79 -0.23 -9.70
C GLY A 203 -18.27 0.80 -10.70
N LYS A 204 -17.88 2.01 -10.27
CA LYS A 204 -17.29 3.00 -11.19
C LYS A 204 -15.91 2.55 -11.67
N GLU A 205 -15.64 2.90 -12.91
CA GLU A 205 -14.38 2.65 -13.58
C GLU A 205 -13.75 3.97 -14.00
N PHE A 206 -12.48 4.16 -13.65
CA PHE A 206 -11.67 5.30 -14.06
C PHE A 206 -10.54 4.80 -14.96
N LYS A 207 -10.32 5.51 -16.07
CA LYS A 207 -9.24 5.23 -17.01
C LYS A 207 -8.28 6.40 -17.03
N PHE A 208 -7.01 6.11 -16.86
CA PHE A 208 -5.94 7.10 -16.92
C PHE A 208 -4.96 6.67 -18.00
N SER A 209 -4.50 7.60 -18.84
CA SER A 209 -3.35 7.32 -19.70
C SER A 209 -2.12 7.09 -18.83
N MET A 210 -1.23 6.19 -19.25
CA MET A 210 0.03 5.99 -18.54
C MET A 210 0.85 7.28 -18.51
N GLU A 211 0.91 8.02 -19.62
CA GLU A 211 1.56 9.34 -19.68
C GLU A 211 1.02 10.31 -18.63
N GLY A 212 -0.30 10.35 -18.43
CA GLY A 212 -0.93 11.23 -17.43
C GLY A 212 -0.72 10.79 -15.98
N LEU A 213 -0.15 9.61 -15.74
CA LEU A 213 0.30 9.16 -14.42
C LEU A 213 1.81 9.33 -14.25
N LEU A 214 2.56 9.46 -15.35
CA LEU A 214 3.99 9.74 -15.35
C LEU A 214 4.26 11.23 -15.08
N TRP A 215 3.52 12.14 -15.73
CA TRP A 215 3.69 13.62 -15.65
C TRP A 215 2.73 14.32 -14.71
#